data_AF-A0A2D6M0G6-F1
#
_entry.id   AF-A0A2D6M0G6-F1
#
_cell.length_a   1.000
_cell.length_b   1.000
_cell.length_c   1.000
_cell.angle_alpha   90.00
_cell.angle_beta   90.00
_cell.angle_gamma   90.00
#
_symmetry.space_group_name_H-M   'P 1'
#
loop_
_entity.id
_entity.type
_entity.pdbx_description
1 polymer ?
#
loop_
_entity_poly.entity_id
_entity_poly.type
_entity_poly.pdbx_seq_one_letter_code
_entity_poly.pdbx_strand_id
1 'polypeptide(L)'
;MAIAMFYTLNIILIAILGMISSYTDIKQGKILNILVFPMMALGLILAIINDINFLLFFTNALIAFVFGFALYLARLWSAGDSKLFLAFAMLFPLPFYPQNFVLFPAFSLALNSFVPAFLALFLLAIIKTTTAQKVESLKTALKPKLLASLAVIIFAFYWIMFYVFSFIALPTDFFLIVLVLFLFISMLERVFPKKVVLVSAVLAAPLAALNVNELIQPNFWILFALIFVSMVFLRFFILYLGFFAFGKRIDLKDLKPGMVLLEGVVEKNGILEKKKLFFPSLVNAFQDIKTKYVLEIGAKGLSEKDIDLIAQKGKEMKVRFDSLLVQETLPFAPLLFVGTLLTFFCSFFLPWC
;
A
#
# COMPACT_ATOMS: atom_id res chain seq x y z
N MET A 1 28.84 -28.17 2.67
CA MET A 1 29.64 -27.07 2.10
C MET A 1 28.98 -26.45 0.87
N ALA A 2 28.55 -27.24 -0.14
CA ALA A 2 27.89 -26.74 -1.35
C ALA A 2 26.58 -25.96 -1.09
N ILE A 3 25.69 -26.48 -0.23
CA ILE A 3 24.41 -25.82 0.10
C ILE A 3 24.62 -24.41 0.71
N ALA A 4 25.61 -24.27 1.59
CA ALA A 4 25.96 -22.97 2.18
C ALA A 4 26.50 -21.97 1.14
N MET A 5 27.24 -22.47 0.14
CA MET A 5 27.74 -21.66 -0.98
C MET A 5 26.59 -21.11 -1.83
N PHE A 6 25.58 -21.92 -2.13
CA PHE A 6 24.42 -21.45 -2.89
C PHE A 6 23.60 -20.43 -2.13
N TYR A 7 23.31 -20.64 -0.83
CA TYR A 7 22.63 -19.62 -0.05
C TYR A 7 23.41 -18.31 0.03
N THR A 8 24.74 -18.39 0.12
CA THR A 8 25.60 -17.20 0.05
C THR A 8 25.44 -16.47 -1.28
N LEU A 9 25.37 -17.21 -2.39
CA LEU A 9 25.10 -16.66 -3.72
C LEU A 9 23.72 -15.98 -3.79
N ASN A 10 22.65 -16.60 -3.25
CA ASN A 10 21.32 -15.97 -3.15
C ASN A 10 21.39 -14.60 -2.45
N ILE A 11 22.09 -14.50 -1.31
CA ILE A 11 22.22 -13.25 -0.57
C ILE A 11 23.02 -12.20 -1.36
N ILE A 12 24.10 -12.59 -2.04
CA ILE A 12 24.86 -11.70 -2.92
C ILE A 12 23.96 -11.16 -4.04
N LEU A 13 23.17 -12.02 -4.69
CA LEU A 13 22.25 -11.61 -5.75
C LEU A 13 21.16 -10.66 -5.23
N ILE A 14 20.63 -10.91 -4.04
CA ILE A 14 19.68 -10.00 -3.36
C ILE A 14 20.32 -8.64 -3.10
N ALA A 15 21.56 -8.61 -2.62
CA ALA A 15 22.29 -7.37 -2.38
C ALA A 15 22.52 -6.59 -3.69
N ILE A 16 22.95 -7.26 -4.76
CA ILE A 16 23.14 -6.63 -6.08
C ILE A 16 21.82 -6.09 -6.62
N LEU A 17 20.76 -6.92 -6.64
CA LEU A 17 19.44 -6.51 -7.10
C LEU A 17 18.95 -5.29 -6.31
N GLY A 18 19.00 -5.37 -4.98
CA GLY A 18 18.53 -4.32 -4.08
C GLY A 18 19.32 -3.01 -4.21
N MET A 19 20.64 -3.05 -4.31
CA MET A 19 21.46 -1.85 -4.49
C MET A 19 21.19 -1.17 -5.83
N ILE A 20 21.18 -1.93 -6.93
CA ILE A 20 20.96 -1.37 -8.27
C ILE A 20 19.52 -0.88 -8.42
N SER A 21 18.52 -1.63 -7.94
CA SER A 21 17.12 -1.20 -7.97
C SER A 21 16.90 0.05 -7.12
N SER A 22 17.53 0.14 -5.93
CA SER A 22 17.45 1.33 -5.08
C SER A 22 18.06 2.56 -5.75
N TYR A 23 19.23 2.42 -6.37
CA TYR A 23 19.89 3.52 -7.08
C TYR A 23 19.07 4.02 -8.27
N THR A 24 18.54 3.09 -9.08
CA THR A 24 17.72 3.41 -10.26
C THR A 24 16.37 4.01 -9.87
N ASP A 25 15.76 3.54 -8.79
CA ASP A 25 14.51 4.09 -8.27
C ASP A 25 14.71 5.52 -7.72
N ILE A 26 15.75 5.76 -6.92
CA ILE A 26 16.04 7.10 -6.38
C ILE A 26 16.36 8.10 -7.49
N LYS A 27 17.16 7.72 -8.50
CA LYS A 27 17.59 8.65 -9.56
C LYS A 27 16.60 8.79 -10.71
N GLN A 28 15.94 7.72 -11.10
CA GLN A 28 15.13 7.66 -12.32
C GLN A 28 13.65 7.36 -12.04
N GLY A 29 13.28 6.97 -10.82
CA GLY A 29 11.92 6.57 -10.45
C GLY A 29 11.45 5.31 -11.18
N LYS A 30 12.39 4.43 -11.57
CA LYS A 30 12.10 3.26 -12.41
C LYS A 30 12.84 2.02 -11.92
N ILE A 31 12.12 0.90 -11.96
CA ILE A 31 12.66 -0.43 -11.74
C ILE A 31 12.92 -1.11 -13.10
N LEU A 32 14.16 -1.46 -13.36
CA LEU A 32 14.59 -1.97 -14.66
C LEU A 32 14.21 -3.45 -14.85
N ASN A 33 13.35 -3.75 -15.82
CA ASN A 33 12.97 -5.12 -16.17
C ASN A 33 14.17 -6.01 -16.56
N ILE A 34 15.19 -5.42 -17.19
CA ILE A 34 16.44 -6.12 -17.57
C ILE A 34 17.23 -6.61 -16.35
N LEU A 35 17.00 -6.03 -15.17
CA LEU A 35 17.58 -6.52 -13.92
C LEU A 35 16.65 -7.54 -13.24
N VAL A 36 15.36 -7.24 -13.16
CA VAL A 36 14.39 -8.03 -12.38
C VAL A 36 14.16 -9.43 -12.97
N PHE A 37 13.94 -9.55 -14.28
CA PHE A 37 13.63 -10.85 -14.89
C PHE A 37 14.79 -11.85 -14.86
N PRO A 38 16.04 -11.45 -15.16
CA PRO A 38 17.18 -12.36 -14.99
C PRO A 38 17.36 -12.82 -13.54
N MET A 39 17.11 -11.94 -12.57
CA MET A 39 17.20 -12.30 -11.14
C MET A 39 16.13 -13.32 -10.73
N MET A 40 14.90 -13.21 -11.25
CA MET A 40 13.87 -14.25 -11.07
C MET A 40 14.31 -15.60 -11.67
N ALA A 41 14.88 -15.57 -12.88
CA ALA A 41 15.36 -16.78 -13.54
C ALA A 41 16.51 -17.44 -12.74
N LEU A 42 17.44 -16.64 -12.22
CA LEU A 42 18.51 -17.12 -11.34
C LEU A 42 17.95 -17.72 -10.04
N GLY A 43 16.94 -17.09 -9.43
CA GLY A 43 16.27 -17.64 -8.25
C GLY A 43 15.67 -19.02 -8.51
N LEU A 44 14.99 -19.21 -9.65
CA LEU A 44 14.47 -20.51 -10.08
C LEU A 44 15.58 -21.54 -10.29
N ILE A 45 16.66 -21.18 -10.98
CA ILE A 45 17.80 -22.08 -11.23
C ILE A 45 18.42 -22.52 -9.89
N LEU A 46 18.63 -21.58 -8.96
CA LEU A 46 19.18 -21.89 -7.64
C LEU A 46 18.24 -22.75 -6.80
N ALA A 47 16.92 -22.57 -6.92
CA ALA A 47 15.95 -23.43 -6.24
C ALA A 47 16.03 -24.89 -6.73
N ILE A 48 16.20 -25.09 -8.05
CA ILE A 48 16.37 -26.42 -8.66
C ILE A 48 17.69 -27.06 -8.21
N ILE A 49 18.81 -26.31 -8.24
CA ILE A 49 20.13 -26.83 -7.88
C ILE A 49 20.21 -27.23 -6.40
N ASN A 50 19.53 -26.49 -5.52
CA ASN A 50 19.55 -26.74 -4.08
C ASN A 50 18.59 -27.86 -3.63
N ASP A 51 17.90 -28.54 -4.56
CA ASP A 51 16.89 -29.57 -4.27
C ASP A 51 15.86 -29.11 -3.23
N ILE A 52 15.47 -27.83 -3.32
CA ILE A 52 14.48 -27.24 -2.43
C ILE A 52 13.13 -27.86 -2.76
N ASN A 53 12.25 -28.00 -1.76
CA ASN A 53 10.85 -28.38 -1.98
C ASN A 53 10.21 -27.48 -3.05
N PHE A 54 10.15 -27.99 -4.28
CA PHE A 54 9.77 -27.22 -5.46
C PHE A 54 8.31 -26.79 -5.40
N LEU A 55 7.45 -27.62 -4.80
CA LEU A 55 6.05 -27.29 -4.58
C LEU A 55 5.91 -26.09 -3.64
N LEU A 56 6.67 -26.06 -2.53
CA LEU A 56 6.67 -24.94 -1.60
C LEU A 56 7.24 -23.67 -2.23
N PHE A 57 8.36 -23.78 -2.95
CA PHE A 57 8.97 -22.67 -3.68
C PHE A 57 7.99 -22.04 -4.68
N PHE A 58 7.35 -22.88 -5.52
CA PHE A 58 6.41 -22.42 -6.53
C PHE A 58 5.15 -21.83 -5.91
N THR A 59 4.62 -22.43 -4.84
CA THR A 59 3.46 -21.92 -4.10
C THR A 59 3.78 -20.55 -3.49
N ASN A 60 4.94 -20.39 -2.85
CA ASN A 60 5.39 -19.12 -2.31
C ASN A 60 5.51 -18.04 -3.40
N ALA A 61 6.12 -18.37 -4.54
CA ALA A 61 6.26 -17.43 -5.66
C ALA A 61 4.89 -17.05 -6.27
N LEU A 62 3.97 -18.00 -6.42
CA LEU A 62 2.63 -17.75 -6.94
C LEU A 62 1.83 -16.83 -6.01
N ILE A 63 1.85 -17.11 -4.70
CA ILE A 63 1.16 -16.27 -3.71
C ILE A 63 1.83 -14.89 -3.64
N ALA A 64 3.16 -14.80 -3.69
CA ALA A 64 3.89 -13.53 -3.75
C ALA A 64 3.49 -12.69 -4.96
N PHE A 65 3.31 -13.32 -6.13
CA PHE A 65 2.83 -12.66 -7.33
C PHE A 65 1.40 -12.13 -7.15
N VAL A 66 0.48 -12.96 -6.67
CA VAL A 66 -0.92 -12.56 -6.42
C VAL A 66 -0.99 -11.43 -5.39
N PHE A 67 -0.21 -11.52 -4.32
CA PHE A 67 -0.14 -10.51 -3.27
C PHE A 67 0.42 -9.18 -3.79
N GLY A 68 1.57 -9.20 -4.48
CA GLY A 68 2.15 -8.01 -5.10
C GLY A 68 1.19 -7.36 -6.12
N PHE A 69 0.53 -8.18 -6.93
CA PHE A 69 -0.49 -7.70 -7.87
C PHE A 69 -1.70 -7.09 -7.15
N ALA A 70 -2.15 -7.65 -6.03
CA ALA A 70 -3.21 -7.07 -5.20
C ALA A 70 -2.81 -5.69 -4.64
N LEU A 71 -1.57 -5.53 -4.16
CA LEU A 71 -1.04 -4.24 -3.70
C LEU A 71 -0.96 -3.20 -4.82
N TYR A 72 -0.60 -3.61 -6.03
CA TYR A 72 -0.66 -2.75 -7.21
C TYR A 72 -2.09 -2.33 -7.55
N LEU A 73 -3.04 -3.28 -7.56
CA LEU A 73 -4.46 -2.97 -7.80
C LEU A 73 -5.04 -2.04 -6.73
N ALA A 74 -4.55 -2.15 -5.49
CA ALA A 74 -4.89 -1.27 -4.37
C ALA A 74 -4.20 0.11 -4.43
N ARG A 75 -3.33 0.36 -5.44
CA ARG A 75 -2.51 1.58 -5.59
C ARG A 75 -1.53 1.84 -4.45
N LEU A 76 -1.18 0.82 -3.69
CA LEU A 76 -0.17 0.92 -2.64
C LEU A 76 1.24 0.76 -3.18
N TRP A 77 1.39 -0.07 -4.21
CA TRP A 77 2.67 -0.29 -4.90
C TRP A 77 2.59 0.10 -6.37
N SER A 78 3.73 0.48 -6.93
CA SER A 78 3.87 0.55 -8.38
C SER A 78 3.96 -0.85 -8.98
N ALA A 79 3.74 -0.96 -10.28
CA ALA A 79 3.98 -2.21 -11.00
C ALA A 79 5.48 -2.62 -10.94
N GLY A 80 6.40 -1.68 -10.74
CA GLY A 80 7.82 -1.96 -10.55
C GLY A 80 8.09 -2.66 -9.21
N ASP A 81 7.56 -2.09 -8.13
CA ASP A 81 7.73 -2.61 -6.76
C ASP A 81 7.14 -4.02 -6.61
N SER A 82 6.00 -4.27 -7.26
CA SER A 82 5.34 -5.58 -7.23
C SER A 82 6.19 -6.67 -7.90
N LYS A 83 6.86 -6.35 -9.02
CA LYS A 83 7.79 -7.28 -9.67
C LYS A 83 9.07 -7.45 -8.87
N LEU A 84 9.59 -6.36 -8.28
CA LEU A 84 10.78 -6.41 -7.45
C LEU A 84 10.56 -7.29 -6.22
N PHE A 85 9.40 -7.17 -5.56
CA PHE A 85 9.00 -8.03 -4.46
C PHE A 85 8.98 -9.50 -4.86
N LEU A 86 8.39 -9.85 -6.01
CA LEU A 86 8.42 -11.23 -6.51
C LEU A 86 9.85 -11.72 -6.76
N ALA A 87 10.74 -10.88 -7.31
CA ALA A 87 12.13 -11.25 -7.51
C ALA A 87 12.86 -11.51 -6.19
N PHE A 88 12.62 -10.69 -5.15
CA PHE A 88 13.12 -10.98 -3.81
C PHE A 88 12.53 -12.28 -3.26
N ALA A 89 11.23 -12.51 -3.40
CA ALA A 89 10.58 -13.73 -2.91
C ALA A 89 11.16 -15.02 -3.53
N MET A 90 11.52 -14.96 -4.82
CA MET A 90 12.14 -16.08 -5.55
C MET A 90 13.64 -16.22 -5.29
N LEU A 91 14.35 -15.13 -4.99
CA LEU A 91 15.78 -15.19 -4.64
C LEU A 91 16.02 -15.51 -3.17
N PHE A 92 15.09 -15.20 -2.27
CA PHE A 92 15.30 -15.40 -0.84
C PHE A 92 15.28 -16.89 -0.47
N PRO A 93 16.31 -17.41 0.20
CA PRO A 93 16.39 -18.83 0.56
C PRO A 93 15.22 -19.26 1.45
N LEU A 94 14.52 -20.35 1.08
CA LEU A 94 13.39 -20.84 1.87
C LEU A 94 13.70 -21.09 3.36
N PRO A 95 14.86 -21.68 3.73
CA PRO A 95 15.16 -21.95 5.14
C PRO A 95 15.35 -20.71 6.01
N PHE A 96 15.57 -19.55 5.41
CA PHE A 96 15.76 -18.29 6.15
C PHE A 96 14.45 -17.52 6.35
N TYR A 97 13.32 -18.02 5.85
CA TYR A 97 12.05 -17.45 6.25
C TYR A 97 11.68 -17.87 7.68
N PRO A 98 11.05 -16.97 8.44
CA PRO A 98 10.36 -17.35 9.67
C PRO A 98 9.33 -18.44 9.40
N GLN A 99 9.28 -19.45 10.26
CA GLN A 99 8.42 -20.64 10.08
C GLN A 99 6.92 -20.36 10.33
N ASN A 100 6.56 -19.11 10.63
CA ASN A 100 5.19 -18.71 10.95
C ASN A 100 4.25 -18.79 9.73
N PHE A 101 4.78 -18.63 8.51
CA PHE A 101 3.98 -18.63 7.28
C PHE A 101 4.33 -19.82 6.38
N VAL A 102 3.69 -20.97 6.61
CA VAL A 102 4.02 -22.22 5.91
C VAL A 102 3.79 -22.13 4.40
N LEU A 103 2.66 -21.58 3.93
CA LEU A 103 2.35 -21.52 2.49
C LEU A 103 2.86 -20.25 1.81
N PHE A 104 3.00 -19.15 2.56
CA PHE A 104 3.47 -17.87 2.05
C PHE A 104 4.62 -17.27 2.88
N PRO A 105 5.79 -17.94 2.94
CA PRO A 105 6.95 -17.43 3.66
C PRO A 105 7.35 -16.00 3.27
N ALA A 106 7.23 -15.63 1.98
CA ALA A 106 7.53 -14.30 1.46
C ALA A 106 6.67 -13.17 2.05
N PHE A 107 5.61 -13.50 2.81
CA PHE A 107 4.88 -12.51 3.57
C PHE A 107 5.77 -11.78 4.59
N SER A 108 6.74 -12.46 5.22
CA SER A 108 7.65 -11.81 6.17
C SER A 108 8.52 -10.74 5.52
N LEU A 109 8.93 -10.92 4.25
CA LEU A 109 9.60 -9.88 3.48
C LEU A 109 8.71 -8.65 3.33
N ALA A 110 7.45 -8.85 2.94
CA ALA A 110 6.50 -7.75 2.81
C ALA A 110 6.30 -7.02 4.15
N LEU A 111 6.07 -7.76 5.23
CA LEU A 111 5.95 -7.23 6.60
C LEU A 111 7.15 -6.37 6.97
N ASN A 112 8.36 -6.93 6.85
CA ASN A 112 9.59 -6.28 7.24
C ASN A 112 9.97 -5.12 6.31
N SER A 113 9.46 -5.06 5.08
CA SER A 113 9.56 -3.89 4.21
C SER A 113 8.56 -2.79 4.55
N PHE A 114 7.37 -3.15 5.06
CA PHE A 114 6.39 -2.16 5.52
C PHE A 114 6.86 -1.41 6.78
N VAL A 115 7.67 -2.02 7.65
CA VAL A 115 8.20 -1.35 8.86
C VAL A 115 9.07 -0.12 8.53
N PRO A 116 10.19 -0.22 7.77
CA PRO A 116 11.00 0.94 7.41
C PRO A 116 10.23 1.90 6.50
N ALA A 117 9.35 1.40 5.63
CA ALA A 117 8.49 2.25 4.82
C ALA A 117 7.57 3.10 5.70
N PHE A 118 6.88 2.48 6.65
CA PHE A 118 6.00 3.15 7.58
C PHE A 118 6.77 4.21 8.39
N LEU A 119 7.96 3.87 8.90
CA LEU A 119 8.80 4.81 9.64
C LEU A 119 9.27 5.98 8.78
N ALA A 120 9.76 5.73 7.56
CA ALA A 120 10.21 6.76 6.64
C ALA A 120 9.06 7.70 6.25
N LEU A 121 7.90 7.14 5.89
CA LEU A 121 6.69 7.90 5.63
C LEU A 121 6.32 8.73 6.86
N PHE A 122 6.36 8.13 8.05
CA PHE A 122 6.01 8.77 9.33
C PHE A 122 6.84 10.01 9.61
N LEU A 123 8.16 9.87 9.51
CA LEU A 123 9.08 10.98 9.68
C LEU A 123 8.86 12.05 8.61
N LEU A 124 8.76 11.68 7.34
CA LEU A 124 8.52 12.64 6.25
C LEU A 124 7.22 13.41 6.44
N ALA A 125 6.15 12.72 6.86
CA ALA A 125 4.87 13.34 7.10
C ALA A 125 4.93 14.30 8.29
N ILE A 126 5.63 13.96 9.37
CA ILE A 126 5.81 14.89 10.50
C ILE A 126 6.66 16.10 10.12
N ILE A 127 7.72 15.91 9.32
CA ILE A 127 8.67 16.96 8.94
C ILE A 127 8.06 17.91 7.91
N LYS A 128 7.40 17.38 6.87
CA LYS A 128 6.86 18.16 5.75
C LYS A 128 5.51 18.84 6.05
N THR A 129 4.79 18.42 7.10
CA THR A 129 3.46 18.99 7.39
C THR A 129 3.46 19.97 8.57
N THR A 130 2.62 21.00 8.46
CA THR A 130 2.48 22.02 9.49
C THR A 130 1.55 21.58 10.63
N THR A 131 1.67 22.23 11.79
CA THR A 131 0.80 21.95 12.95
C THR A 131 -0.69 22.12 12.60
N ALA A 132 -1.03 23.12 11.79
CA ALA A 132 -2.41 23.34 11.33
C ALA A 132 -2.92 22.15 10.50
N GLN A 133 -2.12 21.64 9.56
CA GLN A 133 -2.46 20.47 8.74
C GLN A 133 -2.61 19.19 9.57
N LYS A 134 -1.75 19.00 10.59
CA LYS A 134 -1.84 17.87 11.52
C LYS A 134 -3.16 17.90 12.30
N VAL A 135 -3.52 19.06 12.85
CA VAL A 135 -4.78 19.24 13.60
C VAL A 135 -6.00 19.06 12.69
N GLU A 136 -5.98 19.61 11.47
CA GLU A 136 -7.06 19.45 10.50
C GLU A 136 -7.25 17.97 10.09
N SER A 137 -6.14 17.27 9.85
CA SER A 137 -6.13 15.84 9.52
C SER A 137 -6.71 15.01 10.67
N LEU A 138 -6.32 15.31 11.92
CA LEU A 138 -6.81 14.60 13.09
C LEU A 138 -8.30 14.84 13.33
N LYS A 139 -8.75 16.09 13.27
CA LYS A 139 -10.18 16.45 13.37
C LYS A 139 -11.02 15.72 12.32
N THR A 140 -10.47 15.55 11.11
CA THR A 140 -11.17 14.86 10.03
C THR A 140 -11.18 13.34 10.21
N ALA A 141 -10.08 12.76 10.69
CA ALA A 141 -10.00 11.34 11.01
C ALA A 141 -10.98 10.94 12.14
N LEU A 142 -11.16 11.80 13.14
CA LEU A 142 -11.99 11.56 14.34
C LEU A 142 -13.48 11.97 14.18
N LYS A 143 -13.97 12.24 12.97
CA LYS A 143 -15.39 12.56 12.76
C LYS A 143 -16.29 11.40 13.22
N PRO A 144 -17.31 11.61 14.08
CA PRO A 144 -18.10 10.53 14.68
C PRO A 144 -18.75 9.58 13.65
N LYS A 145 -19.32 10.13 12.57
CA LYS A 145 -19.92 9.33 11.50
C LYS A 145 -18.91 8.35 10.86
N LEU A 146 -17.66 8.78 10.72
CA LEU A 146 -16.59 7.97 10.14
C LEU A 146 -16.11 6.90 11.12
N LEU A 147 -15.94 7.28 12.40
CA LEU A 147 -15.61 6.33 13.46
C LEU A 147 -16.67 5.23 13.59
N ALA A 148 -17.95 5.58 13.57
CA ALA A 148 -19.04 4.61 13.59
C ALA A 148 -19.01 3.69 12.35
N SER A 149 -18.77 4.25 11.16
CA SER A 149 -18.68 3.45 9.94
C SER A 149 -17.51 2.46 9.96
N LEU A 150 -16.34 2.89 10.45
CA LEU A 150 -15.17 2.04 10.61
C LEU A 150 -15.43 0.94 11.64
N ALA A 151 -16.05 1.26 12.78
CA ALA A 151 -16.37 0.28 13.81
C ALA A 151 -17.26 -0.85 13.27
N VAL A 152 -18.33 -0.52 12.53
CA VAL A 152 -19.23 -1.52 11.93
C VAL A 152 -18.50 -2.41 10.93
N ILE A 153 -17.64 -1.82 10.11
CA ILE A 153 -16.88 -2.52 9.07
C ILE A 153 -15.83 -3.44 9.68
N ILE A 154 -15.05 -2.94 10.64
CA ILE A 154 -14.06 -3.74 11.37
C ILE A 154 -14.77 -4.89 12.09
N PHE A 155 -15.90 -4.62 12.74
CA PHE A 155 -16.67 -5.65 13.45
C PHE A 155 -17.10 -6.77 12.50
N ALA A 156 -17.72 -6.43 11.37
CA ALA A 156 -18.19 -7.43 10.42
C ALA A 156 -17.03 -8.22 9.79
N PHE A 157 -15.97 -7.54 9.34
CA PHE A 157 -14.91 -8.20 8.58
C PHE A 157 -13.84 -8.87 9.44
N TYR A 158 -13.69 -8.48 10.71
CA TYR A 158 -12.83 -9.20 11.64
C TYR A 158 -13.20 -10.68 11.72
N TRP A 159 -14.49 -11.00 11.91
CA TRP A 159 -14.97 -12.38 11.96
C TRP A 159 -14.76 -13.13 10.66
N ILE A 160 -15.05 -12.50 9.52
CA ILE A 160 -14.85 -13.10 8.21
C ILE A 160 -13.37 -13.43 8.00
N MET A 161 -12.47 -12.50 8.33
CA MET A 161 -11.03 -12.73 8.23
C MET A 161 -10.55 -13.80 9.19
N PHE A 162 -11.07 -13.84 10.43
CA PHE A 162 -10.75 -14.89 11.39
C PHE A 162 -11.08 -16.27 10.81
N TYR A 163 -12.31 -16.47 10.31
CA TYR A 163 -12.69 -17.76 9.71
C TYR A 163 -11.88 -18.10 8.47
N VAL A 164 -11.62 -17.11 7.59
CA VAL A 164 -10.80 -17.32 6.39
C VAL A 164 -9.39 -17.75 6.81
N PHE A 165 -8.77 -17.07 7.77
CA PHE A 165 -7.41 -17.38 8.23
C PHE A 165 -7.34 -18.74 8.91
N SER A 166 -8.32 -19.07 9.76
CA SER A 166 -8.42 -20.40 10.35
C SER A 166 -8.57 -21.50 9.30
N PHE A 167 -9.37 -21.26 8.25
CA PHE A 167 -9.58 -22.23 7.16
C PHE A 167 -8.31 -22.52 6.36
N ILE A 168 -7.49 -21.50 6.12
CA ILE A 168 -6.22 -21.62 5.37
C ILE A 168 -4.99 -21.82 6.28
N ALA A 169 -5.21 -22.03 7.59
CA ALA A 169 -4.17 -22.14 8.60
C ALA A 169 -3.13 -20.99 8.57
N LEU A 170 -3.58 -19.76 8.27
CA LEU A 170 -2.75 -18.57 8.41
C LEU A 170 -2.71 -18.11 9.87
N PRO A 171 -1.54 -17.65 10.36
CA PRO A 171 -1.43 -17.02 11.67
C PRO A 171 -2.39 -15.84 11.80
N THR A 172 -3.10 -15.74 12.91
CA THR A 172 -3.97 -14.58 13.22
C THR A 172 -3.18 -13.47 13.92
N ASP A 173 -2.04 -13.10 13.34
CA ASP A 173 -1.19 -12.05 13.91
C ASP A 173 -1.87 -10.68 13.78
N PHE A 174 -1.75 -9.87 14.84
CA PHE A 174 -2.36 -8.54 14.91
C PHE A 174 -2.05 -7.68 13.67
N PHE A 175 -0.77 -7.63 13.27
CA PHE A 175 -0.35 -6.83 12.12
C PHE A 175 -0.94 -7.35 10.81
N LEU A 176 -0.94 -8.67 10.58
CA LEU A 176 -1.53 -9.26 9.39
C LEU A 176 -3.02 -8.95 9.31
N ILE A 177 -3.75 -9.07 10.42
CA ILE A 177 -5.18 -8.74 10.47
C ILE A 177 -5.41 -7.27 10.11
N VAL A 178 -4.65 -6.34 10.71
CA VAL A 178 -4.77 -4.90 10.39
C VAL A 178 -4.46 -4.63 8.92
N LEU A 179 -3.38 -5.19 8.37
CA LEU A 179 -2.99 -5.01 6.98
C LEU A 179 -4.05 -5.57 6.03
N VAL A 180 -4.48 -6.82 6.23
CA VAL A 180 -5.46 -7.47 5.36
C VAL A 180 -6.82 -6.79 5.46
N LEU A 181 -7.28 -6.40 6.64
CA LEU A 181 -8.50 -5.61 6.77
C LEU A 181 -8.35 -4.27 6.03
N PHE A 182 -7.19 -3.61 6.10
CA PHE A 182 -6.97 -2.34 5.42
C PHE A 182 -7.06 -2.51 3.90
N LEU A 183 -6.40 -3.53 3.36
CA LEU A 183 -6.46 -3.88 1.93
C LEU A 183 -7.88 -4.25 1.51
N PHE A 184 -8.54 -5.08 2.30
CA PHE A 184 -9.87 -5.59 2.01
C PHE A 184 -10.92 -4.49 2.02
N ILE A 185 -10.90 -3.59 3.01
CA ILE A 185 -11.78 -2.41 3.04
C ILE A 185 -11.52 -1.52 1.83
N SER A 186 -10.25 -1.28 1.49
CA SER A 186 -9.86 -0.48 0.33
C SER A 186 -10.38 -1.09 -0.99
N MET A 187 -10.34 -2.42 -1.13
CA MET A 187 -10.88 -3.14 -2.29
C MET A 187 -12.40 -3.13 -2.31
N LEU A 188 -13.06 -3.33 -1.16
CA LEU A 188 -14.53 -3.31 -1.07
C LEU A 188 -15.12 -1.96 -1.45
N GLU A 189 -14.48 -0.87 -1.08
CA GLU A 189 -14.92 0.48 -1.45
C GLU A 189 -14.90 0.72 -2.96
N ARG A 190 -13.97 0.05 -3.64
CA ARG A 190 -13.89 0.09 -5.11
C ARG A 190 -15.02 -0.70 -5.75
N VAL A 191 -15.37 -1.86 -5.20
CA VAL A 191 -16.41 -2.75 -5.76
C VAL A 191 -17.81 -2.26 -5.40
N PHE A 192 -18.02 -1.78 -4.17
CA PHE A 192 -19.32 -1.36 -3.63
C PHE A 192 -19.31 0.10 -3.15
N PRO A 193 -19.04 1.08 -4.05
CA PRO A 193 -18.99 2.48 -3.66
C PRO A 193 -20.33 2.90 -3.03
N LYS A 194 -20.25 3.61 -1.89
CA LYS A 194 -21.39 4.13 -1.10
C LYS A 194 -22.26 3.08 -0.39
N LYS A 195 -22.03 1.77 -0.58
CA LYS A 195 -22.81 0.70 0.05
C LYS A 195 -22.02 -0.14 1.06
N VAL A 196 -20.70 0.04 1.17
CA VAL A 196 -19.84 -0.76 2.07
C VAL A 196 -20.39 -0.80 3.50
N VAL A 197 -20.74 0.34 4.10
CA VAL A 197 -21.30 0.39 5.47
C VAL A 197 -22.59 -0.41 5.59
N LEU A 198 -23.48 -0.31 4.59
CA LEU A 198 -24.74 -1.04 4.61
C LEU A 198 -24.51 -2.55 4.51
N VAL A 199 -23.65 -2.98 3.59
CA VAL A 199 -23.27 -4.40 3.44
C VAL A 199 -22.68 -4.91 4.75
N SER A 200 -21.75 -4.17 5.36
CA SER A 200 -21.14 -4.55 6.64
C SER A 200 -22.14 -4.56 7.80
N ALA A 201 -23.08 -3.62 7.85
CA ALA A 201 -24.12 -3.60 8.86
C ALA A 201 -25.05 -4.82 8.76
N VAL A 202 -25.43 -5.22 7.54
CA VAL A 202 -26.24 -6.42 7.29
C VAL A 202 -25.48 -7.68 7.69
N LEU A 203 -24.17 -7.75 7.45
CA LEU A 203 -23.33 -8.89 7.85
C LEU A 203 -23.05 -8.92 9.35
N ALA A 204 -22.99 -7.78 10.03
CA ALA A 204 -22.64 -7.70 11.44
C ALA A 204 -23.64 -8.45 12.34
N ALA A 205 -24.94 -8.39 12.05
CA ALA A 205 -25.98 -9.03 12.86
C ALA A 205 -25.86 -10.57 12.93
N PRO A 206 -25.81 -11.31 11.80
CA PRO A 206 -25.63 -12.77 11.86
C PRO A 206 -24.26 -13.14 12.43
N LEU A 207 -23.21 -12.38 12.14
CA LEU A 207 -21.88 -12.65 12.71
C LEU A 207 -21.84 -12.46 14.23
N ALA A 208 -22.56 -11.46 14.75
CA ALA A 208 -22.71 -11.27 16.19
C ALA A 208 -23.47 -12.44 16.83
N ALA A 209 -24.55 -12.91 16.18
CA ALA A 209 -25.32 -14.06 16.65
C ALA A 209 -24.52 -15.37 16.66
N LEU A 210 -23.63 -15.56 15.67
CA LEU A 210 -22.75 -16.74 15.60
C LEU A 210 -21.62 -16.71 16.65
N ASN A 211 -21.20 -15.52 17.10
CA ASN A 211 -20.03 -15.34 17.97
C ASN A 211 -20.37 -14.74 19.34
N VAL A 212 -21.59 -14.93 19.85
CA VAL A 212 -22.04 -14.35 21.14
C VAL A 212 -21.09 -14.67 22.29
N ASN A 213 -20.55 -15.89 22.34
CA ASN A 213 -19.64 -16.32 23.41
C ASN A 213 -18.35 -15.50 23.43
N GLU A 214 -17.80 -15.18 22.25
CA GLU A 214 -16.58 -14.38 22.14
C GLU A 214 -16.84 -12.90 22.43
N LEU A 215 -18.03 -12.39 22.07
CA LEU A 215 -18.42 -11.00 22.36
C LEU A 215 -18.52 -10.68 23.85
N ILE A 216 -18.74 -11.69 24.69
CA ILE A 216 -18.78 -11.52 26.15
C ILE A 216 -17.36 -11.44 26.73
N GLN A 217 -16.34 -11.96 26.01
CA GLN A 217 -14.97 -11.97 26.51
C GLN A 217 -14.32 -10.59 26.43
N PRO A 218 -13.63 -10.11 27.49
CA PRO A 218 -12.90 -8.85 27.46
C PRO A 218 -11.81 -8.80 26.38
N ASN A 219 -11.20 -9.95 26.07
CA ASN A 219 -10.12 -10.05 25.09
C ASN A 219 -10.57 -9.61 23.69
N PHE A 220 -11.80 -9.96 23.29
CA PHE A 220 -12.38 -9.51 22.02
C PHE A 220 -12.41 -7.99 21.94
N TRP A 221 -12.89 -7.31 22.98
CA TRP A 221 -13.00 -5.85 23.00
C TRP A 221 -11.65 -5.14 23.03
N ILE A 222 -10.66 -5.72 23.73
CA ILE A 222 -9.28 -5.21 23.71
C ILE A 222 -8.72 -5.31 22.29
N LEU A 223 -8.81 -6.48 21.65
CA LEU A 223 -8.32 -6.68 20.29
C LEU A 223 -9.05 -5.78 19.28
N PHE A 224 -10.37 -5.69 19.40
CA PHE A 224 -11.19 -4.81 18.58
C PHE A 224 -10.77 -3.34 18.74
N ALA A 225 -10.56 -2.88 19.97
CA ALA A 225 -10.10 -1.52 20.24
C ALA A 225 -8.71 -1.26 19.66
N LEU A 226 -7.77 -2.22 19.78
CA LEU A 226 -6.44 -2.11 19.18
C LEU A 226 -6.53 -2.01 17.65
N ILE A 227 -7.29 -2.89 17.00
CA ILE A 227 -7.50 -2.86 15.53
C ILE A 227 -8.16 -1.54 15.13
N PHE A 228 -9.18 -1.09 15.87
CA PHE A 228 -9.88 0.15 15.62
C PHE A 228 -8.95 1.37 15.71
N VAL A 229 -8.15 1.47 16.78
CA VAL A 229 -7.17 2.55 16.96
C VAL A 229 -6.12 2.50 15.85
N SER A 230 -5.59 1.32 15.50
CA SER A 230 -4.65 1.16 14.39
C SER A 230 -5.26 1.59 13.06
N MET A 231 -6.52 1.27 12.77
CA MET A 231 -7.21 1.69 11.55
C MET A 231 -7.43 3.21 11.50
N VAL A 232 -7.84 3.82 12.61
CA VAL A 232 -7.97 5.28 12.71
C VAL A 232 -6.61 5.94 12.51
N PHE A 233 -5.56 5.38 13.10
CA PHE A 233 -4.19 5.86 12.96
C PHE A 233 -3.68 5.74 11.52
N LEU A 234 -3.82 4.56 10.88
CA LEU A 234 -3.46 4.35 9.48
C LEU A 234 -4.21 5.31 8.56
N ARG A 235 -5.50 5.55 8.82
CA ARG A 235 -6.30 6.52 8.08
C ARG A 235 -5.77 7.94 8.24
N PHE A 236 -5.57 8.40 9.48
CA PHE A 236 -4.99 9.72 9.77
C PHE A 236 -3.63 9.88 9.07
N PHE A 237 -2.80 8.86 9.19
CA PHE A 237 -1.41 8.89 8.79
C PHE A 237 -1.22 8.75 7.26
N ILE A 238 -1.66 7.62 6.69
CA ILE A 238 -1.46 7.29 5.28
C ILE A 238 -2.31 8.18 4.38
N LEU A 239 -3.59 8.37 4.71
CA LEU A 239 -4.54 8.98 3.77
C LEU A 239 -4.63 10.50 3.90
N TYR A 240 -4.61 11.04 5.13
CA TYR A 240 -4.74 12.48 5.34
C TYR A 240 -3.38 13.18 5.40
N LEU A 241 -2.48 12.72 6.27
CA LEU A 241 -1.19 13.37 6.44
C LEU A 241 -0.26 13.09 5.25
N GLY A 242 -0.29 11.87 4.71
CA GLY A 242 0.41 11.50 3.48
C GLY A 242 0.05 12.39 2.29
N PHE A 243 -1.23 12.74 2.11
CA PHE A 243 -1.65 13.66 1.04
C PHE A 243 -0.92 15.01 1.08
N PHE A 244 -0.75 15.57 2.27
CA PHE A 244 -0.02 16.84 2.44
C PHE A 244 1.50 16.64 2.36
N ALA A 245 2.02 15.54 2.90
CA ALA A 245 3.45 15.26 2.92
C ALA A 245 4.05 14.98 1.54
N PHE A 246 3.29 14.31 0.68
CA PHE A 246 3.71 13.91 -0.67
C PHE A 246 3.12 14.81 -1.77
N GLY A 247 2.53 15.95 -1.39
CA GLY A 247 2.06 16.94 -2.33
C GLY A 247 3.07 18.06 -2.55
N LYS A 248 3.61 18.16 -3.76
CA LYS A 248 4.46 19.29 -4.17
C LYS A 248 3.66 20.26 -5.02
N ARG A 249 3.71 21.55 -4.71
CA ARG A 249 3.17 22.59 -5.60
C ARG A 249 4.11 22.78 -6.78
N ILE A 250 3.61 22.60 -7.99
CA ILE A 250 4.32 22.83 -9.25
C ILE A 250 3.57 23.91 -10.02
N ASP A 251 4.28 24.91 -10.53
CA ASP A 251 3.69 25.98 -11.32
C ASP A 251 3.19 25.45 -12.67
N LEU A 252 2.16 26.09 -13.24
CA LEU A 252 1.55 25.64 -14.49
C LEU A 252 2.55 25.53 -15.65
N LYS A 253 3.59 26.37 -15.65
CA LYS A 253 4.64 26.39 -16.67
C LYS A 253 5.58 25.18 -16.58
N ASP A 254 5.69 24.59 -15.39
CA ASP A 254 6.61 23.49 -15.09
C ASP A 254 5.92 22.12 -15.07
N LEU A 255 4.63 22.06 -15.41
CA LEU A 255 3.90 20.82 -15.56
C LEU A 255 4.47 20.01 -16.72
N LYS A 256 4.75 18.73 -16.46
CA LYS A 256 5.29 17.79 -17.45
C LYS A 256 4.35 16.61 -17.65
N PRO A 257 4.33 16.01 -18.86
CA PRO A 257 3.59 14.78 -19.08
C PRO A 257 4.02 13.70 -18.08
N GLY A 258 3.06 12.92 -17.59
CA GLY A 258 3.27 11.86 -16.60
C GLY A 258 3.19 12.30 -15.13
N MET A 259 3.12 13.60 -14.83
CA MET A 259 2.88 14.07 -13.46
C MET A 259 1.47 13.67 -12.97
N VAL A 260 1.37 13.12 -11.76
CA VAL A 260 0.08 12.72 -11.16
C VAL A 260 -0.45 13.86 -10.30
N LEU A 261 -1.59 14.43 -10.70
CA LEU A 261 -2.22 15.51 -9.93
C LEU A 261 -2.85 14.99 -8.63
N LEU A 262 -2.72 15.77 -7.56
CA LEU A 262 -3.43 15.57 -6.29
C LEU A 262 -4.63 16.53 -6.14
N GLU A 263 -4.71 17.55 -6.98
CA GLU A 263 -5.84 18.49 -7.07
C GLU A 263 -6.55 18.32 -8.42
N GLY A 264 -7.88 18.34 -8.41
CA GLY A 264 -8.67 18.21 -9.64
C GLY A 264 -8.97 19.57 -10.24
N VAL A 265 -9.12 19.61 -11.56
CA VAL A 265 -9.53 20.82 -12.26
C VAL A 265 -10.91 20.60 -12.87
N VAL A 266 -11.84 21.47 -12.49
CA VAL A 266 -13.20 21.50 -13.02
C VAL A 266 -13.39 22.74 -13.87
N GLU A 267 -14.20 22.63 -14.91
CA GLU A 267 -14.63 23.77 -15.69
C GLU A 267 -16.01 24.23 -15.23
N LYS A 268 -16.11 25.50 -14.83
CA LYS A 268 -17.36 26.17 -14.55
C LYS A 268 -17.46 27.41 -15.43
N ASN A 269 -18.50 27.49 -16.25
CA ASN A 269 -18.77 28.65 -17.12
C ASN A 269 -17.56 29.04 -18.01
N GLY A 270 -16.84 28.06 -18.55
CA GLY A 270 -15.66 28.31 -19.39
C GLY A 270 -14.35 28.54 -18.63
N ILE A 271 -14.40 28.71 -17.30
CA ILE A 271 -13.24 29.00 -16.44
C ILE A 271 -12.81 27.73 -15.72
N LEU A 272 -11.49 27.48 -15.70
CA LEU A 272 -10.87 26.40 -14.94
C LEU A 272 -10.69 26.83 -13.48
N GLU A 273 -11.29 26.07 -12.57
CA GLU A 273 -11.15 26.22 -11.12
C GLU A 273 -10.52 24.98 -10.50
N LYS A 274 -9.61 25.21 -9.53
CA LYS A 274 -9.10 24.15 -8.67
C LYS A 274 -10.20 23.66 -7.76
N LYS A 275 -10.37 22.36 -7.72
CA LYS A 275 -11.12 21.69 -6.67
C LYS A 275 -10.14 20.83 -5.88
N LYS A 276 -9.99 21.11 -4.59
CA LYS A 276 -9.29 20.22 -3.67
C LYS A 276 -10.06 18.89 -3.65
N LEU A 277 -9.67 17.94 -4.48
CA LEU A 277 -10.18 16.58 -4.38
C LEU A 277 -9.38 15.89 -3.29
N PHE A 278 -9.92 16.01 -2.08
CA PHE A 278 -9.46 15.22 -0.97
C PHE A 278 -9.91 13.77 -1.22
N PHE A 279 -9.01 12.90 -1.69
CA PHE A 279 -9.26 11.45 -1.73
C PHE A 279 -8.59 10.73 -0.55
N PRO A 280 -9.21 10.70 0.62
CA PRO A 280 -8.89 9.67 1.59
C PRO A 280 -10.15 8.86 1.85
N SER A 281 -10.20 7.66 1.29
CA SER A 281 -11.27 6.75 1.66
C SER A 281 -10.72 5.57 2.43
N LEU A 282 -11.17 5.50 3.69
CA LEU A 282 -11.60 4.27 4.32
C LEU A 282 -13.02 4.57 4.80
N VAL A 283 -13.95 4.61 3.85
CA VAL A 283 -15.43 4.44 3.92
C VAL A 283 -16.25 5.60 3.34
N ASN A 284 -15.57 6.60 2.78
CA ASN A 284 -16.07 7.80 2.07
C ASN A 284 -16.82 8.89 2.88
N ALA A 285 -16.21 10.09 2.93
CA ALA A 285 -16.90 11.37 3.09
C ALA A 285 -17.17 11.94 1.69
N PHE A 286 -18.44 11.91 1.27
CA PHE A 286 -18.97 12.27 -0.06
C PHE A 286 -18.07 13.18 -0.92
N GLN A 287 -17.50 12.60 -1.98
CA GLN A 287 -17.20 13.39 -3.17
C GLN A 287 -18.38 13.32 -4.14
N ASP A 288 -18.92 14.50 -4.45
CA ASP A 288 -19.80 14.74 -5.57
C ASP A 288 -19.12 14.37 -6.89
N ILE A 289 -19.41 13.15 -7.37
CA ILE A 289 -19.02 12.65 -8.70
C ILE A 289 -19.86 13.34 -9.80
N LYS A 290 -20.80 14.23 -9.47
CA LYS A 290 -21.59 14.95 -10.48
C LYS A 290 -20.81 16.06 -11.21
N THR A 291 -19.62 16.45 -10.76
CA THR A 291 -18.78 17.39 -11.52
C THR A 291 -17.96 16.67 -12.57
N LYS A 292 -18.23 16.94 -13.86
CA LYS A 292 -17.41 16.52 -14.99
C LYS A 292 -16.04 17.19 -14.87
N TYR A 293 -15.01 16.41 -14.54
CA TYR A 293 -13.63 16.91 -14.48
C TYR A 293 -13.10 17.08 -15.90
N VAL A 294 -12.39 18.18 -16.13
CA VAL A 294 -11.70 18.42 -17.41
C VAL A 294 -10.35 17.71 -17.42
N LEU A 295 -9.71 17.64 -16.24
CA LEU A 295 -8.49 16.89 -16.01
C LEU A 295 -8.78 15.82 -14.97
N GLU A 296 -8.80 14.57 -15.40
CA GLU A 296 -9.01 13.44 -14.50
C GLU A 296 -7.77 13.19 -13.63
N ILE A 297 -8.00 13.14 -12.32
CA ILE A 297 -7.01 12.72 -11.35
C ILE A 297 -6.90 11.20 -11.43
N GLY A 298 -5.74 10.69 -11.84
CA GLY A 298 -5.54 9.24 -11.92
C GLY A 298 -4.11 8.83 -12.17
N ALA A 299 -3.82 7.55 -11.91
CA ALA A 299 -2.50 6.93 -12.07
C ALA A 299 -1.94 6.96 -13.50
N LYS A 300 -2.72 7.43 -14.49
CA LYS A 300 -2.25 7.66 -15.87
C LYS A 300 -1.30 8.86 -15.97
N GLY A 301 -1.30 9.77 -14.98
CA GLY A 301 -0.56 11.03 -15.06
C GLY A 301 -1.13 11.97 -16.14
N LEU A 302 -0.64 13.21 -16.18
CA LEU A 302 -1.02 14.18 -17.20
C LEU A 302 -0.58 13.73 -18.60
N SER A 303 -1.49 13.77 -19.57
CA SER A 303 -1.13 13.59 -20.98
C SER A 303 -0.60 14.89 -21.60
N GLU A 304 0.01 14.80 -22.77
CA GLU A 304 0.41 16.00 -23.53
C GLU A 304 -0.81 16.89 -23.86
N LYS A 305 -1.93 16.26 -24.24
CA LYS A 305 -3.20 16.96 -24.53
C LYS A 305 -3.73 17.74 -23.32
N ASP A 306 -3.54 17.19 -22.11
CA ASP A 306 -3.96 17.83 -20.87
C ASP A 306 -3.16 19.10 -20.59
N ILE A 307 -1.85 19.06 -20.87
CA ILE A 307 -0.95 20.20 -20.69
C ILE A 307 -1.24 21.27 -21.74
N ASP A 308 -1.46 20.87 -23.00
CA ASP A 308 -1.83 21.78 -24.07
C ASP A 308 -3.15 22.50 -23.76
N LEU A 309 -4.14 21.79 -23.20
CA LEU A 309 -5.41 22.36 -22.80
C LEU A 309 -5.26 23.41 -21.69
N ILE A 310 -4.44 23.13 -20.67
CA ILE A 310 -4.13 24.09 -19.60
C ILE A 310 -3.42 25.31 -20.17
N ALA A 311 -2.42 25.09 -21.04
CA ALA A 311 -1.64 26.16 -21.65
C ALA A 311 -2.52 27.06 -22.54
N GLN A 312 -3.43 26.46 -23.32
CA GLN A 312 -4.39 27.19 -24.16
C GLN A 312 -5.33 28.04 -23.32
N LYS A 313 -5.97 27.46 -22.30
CA LYS A 313 -6.88 28.22 -21.43
C LYS A 313 -6.17 29.25 -20.55
N GLY A 314 -4.90 29.00 -20.22
CA GLY A 314 -4.03 29.97 -19.55
C GLY A 314 -3.82 31.22 -20.40
N LYS A 315 -3.60 31.06 -21.72
CA LYS A 315 -3.49 32.20 -22.66
C LYS A 315 -4.80 32.98 -22.79
N GLU A 316 -5.95 32.33 -22.63
CA GLU A 316 -7.27 32.97 -22.66
C GLU A 316 -7.67 33.67 -21.34
N MET A 317 -6.78 33.72 -20.33
CA MET A 317 -7.07 34.18 -18.95
C MET A 317 -8.26 33.45 -18.28
N LYS A 318 -8.55 32.21 -18.72
CA LYS A 318 -9.65 31.38 -18.20
C LYS A 318 -9.18 30.40 -17.11
N VAL A 319 -8.10 30.73 -16.40
CA VAL A 319 -7.54 29.89 -15.32
C VAL A 319 -7.38 30.72 -14.05
N ARG A 320 -8.01 30.29 -12.95
CA ARG A 320 -7.99 31.01 -11.66
C ARG A 320 -6.86 30.57 -10.72
N PHE A 321 -5.78 30.01 -11.26
CA PHE A 321 -4.72 29.44 -10.44
C PHE A 321 -3.37 29.38 -11.15
N ASP A 322 -2.28 29.50 -10.39
CA ASP A 322 -0.92 29.57 -10.96
C ASP A 322 -0.09 28.30 -10.77
N SER A 323 -0.49 27.42 -9.85
CA SER A 323 0.20 26.17 -9.51
C SER A 323 -0.77 25.01 -9.35
N LEU A 324 -0.33 23.76 -9.35
CA LEU A 324 -1.13 22.58 -8.98
C LEU A 324 -0.34 21.71 -8.00
N LEU A 325 -1.07 20.99 -7.13
CA LEU A 325 -0.45 19.98 -6.29
C LEU A 325 -0.22 18.70 -7.10
N VAL A 326 1.03 18.25 -7.16
CA VAL A 326 1.47 17.03 -7.84
C VAL A 326 2.00 16.03 -6.81
N GLN A 327 1.70 14.75 -7.01
CA GLN A 327 2.19 13.68 -6.16
C GLN A 327 3.69 13.46 -6.37
N GLU A 328 4.45 13.55 -5.30
CA GLU A 328 5.86 13.17 -5.27
C GLU A 328 5.95 11.66 -5.06
N THR A 329 6.59 10.96 -6.01
CA THR A 329 6.82 9.51 -5.91
C THR A 329 7.92 9.24 -4.89
N LEU A 330 7.62 8.43 -3.88
CA LEU A 330 8.62 7.92 -2.96
C LEU A 330 9.34 6.72 -3.59
N PRO A 331 10.68 6.68 -3.61
CA PRO A 331 11.39 5.49 -4.04
C PRO A 331 11.16 4.37 -3.02
N PHE A 332 10.41 3.33 -3.41
CA PHE A 332 10.03 2.23 -2.54
C PHE A 332 11.02 1.05 -2.61
N ALA A 333 11.81 0.95 -3.67
CA ALA A 333 12.83 -0.11 -3.79
C ALA A 333 13.87 -0.12 -2.65
N PRO A 334 14.38 1.02 -2.15
CA PRO A 334 15.24 1.04 -0.97
C PRO A 334 14.56 0.46 0.27
N LEU A 335 13.27 0.73 0.45
CA LEU A 335 12.49 0.26 1.59
C LEU A 335 12.22 -1.25 1.49
N LEU A 336 11.91 -1.74 0.29
CA LEU A 336 11.84 -3.19 0.01
C LEU A 336 13.15 -3.88 0.32
N PHE A 337 14.27 -3.31 -0.14
CA PHE A 337 15.59 -3.88 0.06
C PHE A 337 15.97 -3.92 1.55
N VAL A 338 15.78 -2.82 2.28
CA VAL A 338 16.03 -2.78 3.73
C VAL A 338 15.16 -3.81 4.46
N GLY A 339 13.88 -3.95 4.10
CA GLY A 339 13.02 -4.98 4.68
C GLY A 339 13.47 -6.41 4.38
N THR A 340 14.02 -6.64 3.19
CA THR A 340 14.61 -7.93 2.82
C THR A 340 15.84 -8.24 3.68
N LEU A 341 16.71 -7.25 3.90
CA LEU A 341 17.84 -7.39 4.80
C LEU A 341 17.39 -7.61 6.25
N LEU A 342 16.38 -6.89 6.72
CA LEU A 342 15.80 -7.08 8.06
C LEU A 342 15.29 -8.52 8.24
N THR A 343 14.60 -9.07 7.23
CA THR A 343 14.13 -10.46 7.26
C THR A 343 15.28 -11.44 7.39
N PHE A 344 16.35 -11.23 6.62
CA PHE A 344 17.57 -12.02 6.75
C PHE A 344 18.20 -11.89 8.13
N PHE A 345 18.39 -10.68 8.66
CA PHE A 345 18.97 -10.53 10.00
C PHE A 345 18.09 -11.14 11.10
N CYS A 346 16.77 -10.99 11.00
CA CYS A 346 15.84 -11.58 11.95
C CYS A 346 15.94 -13.12 11.95
N SER A 347 16.12 -13.75 10.79
CA SER A 347 16.26 -15.20 10.73
C SER A 347 17.49 -15.75 11.47
N PHE A 348 18.53 -14.93 11.67
CA PHE A 348 19.73 -15.31 12.42
C PHE A 348 19.68 -14.90 13.89
N PHE A 349 19.10 -13.74 14.21
CA PHE A 349 19.21 -13.15 15.55
C PHE A 349 17.91 -13.20 16.36
N LEU A 350 16.75 -13.32 15.71
CA LEU A 350 15.42 -13.25 16.32
C LEU A 350 14.45 -14.22 15.62
N PRO A 351 14.48 -15.54 15.92
CA PRO A 351 13.67 -16.55 15.22
C PRO A 351 12.15 -16.41 15.39
N TRP A 352 11.68 -15.43 16.17
CA TRP A 352 10.27 -15.12 16.42
C TRP A 352 9.73 -13.94 15.59
N CYS A 353 10.59 -13.26 14.82
CA CYS A 353 10.26 -12.05 14.06
C CYS A 353 9.71 -12.32 12.65
#